data_AF-A0A9E2DDK6-F1
#
_entry.id   AF-A0A9E2DDK6-F1
#
_cell.length_a   1.000
_cell.length_b   1.000
_cell.length_c   1.000
_cell.angle_alpha   90.00
_cell.angle_beta   90.00
_cell.angle_gamma   90.00
#
_symmetry.space_group_name_H-M   'P 1'
#
loop_
_entity.id
_entity.type
_entity.pdbx_description
1 polymer ?
#
loop_
_entity_poly.entity_id
_entity_poly.type
_entity_poly.pdbx_seq_one_letter_code
_entity_poly.pdbx_strand_id
1 'polypeptide(L)' 'MAVVSTGYIKVSRSERRVIQQHLAQDIQNTRQEAGCLAVEVNQSAEDVCVFTVFECFKDQAAFESHQ' A
#
# COMPACT_ATOMS: atom_id res chain seq x y z
N MET A 1 -5.27 -18.97 6.37
CA MET A 1 -3.83 -18.62 6.48
C MET A 1 -3.70 -17.18 6.05
N ALA A 2 -2.87 -16.39 6.74
CA ALA A 2 -2.64 -15.01 6.34
C ALA A 2 -1.96 -14.94 4.96
N VAL A 3 -2.29 -13.91 4.20
CA VAL A 3 -1.71 -13.59 2.90
C VAL A 3 -0.81 -12.37 3.06
N VAL A 4 0.40 -12.45 2.53
CA VAL A 4 1.37 -11.36 2.54
C VAL A 4 1.71 -11.02 1.09
N SER A 5 1.62 -9.73 0.77
CA SER A 5 2.00 -9.18 -0.53
C SER A 5 3.07 -8.12 -0.32
N THR A 6 4.08 -8.13 -1.18
CA THR A 6 5.13 -7.10 -1.21
C THR A 6 5.38 -6.68 -2.64
N GLY A 7 5.56 -5.39 -2.87
CA GLY A 7 5.84 -4.87 -4.19
C GLY A 7 6.44 -3.47 -4.16
N TYR A 8 6.62 -2.91 -5.34
CA TYR A 8 6.99 -1.52 -5.49
C TYR A 8 6.22 -0.89 -6.66
N ILE A 9 6.01 0.41 -6.56
CA ILE A 9 5.37 1.23 -7.57
C ILE A 9 6.36 2.30 -8.00
N LYS A 10 6.63 2.41 -9.30
CA LYS A 10 7.39 3.50 -9.88
C LYS A 10 6.44 4.43 -10.63
N VAL A 11 6.52 5.72 -10.32
CA VAL A 11 5.60 6.73 -10.86
C VAL A 11 6.34 7.91 -11.46
N SER A 12 5.67 8.69 -12.29
CA SER A 12 6.18 9.98 -12.74
C SER A 12 6.24 11.00 -11.58
N ARG A 13 6.96 12.10 -11.79
CA ARG A 13 7.05 13.19 -10.80
C ARG A 13 5.69 13.84 -10.52
N SER A 14 4.83 13.93 -11.53
CA SER A 14 3.46 14.45 -11.40
C SER A 14 2.59 13.54 -10.55
N GLU A 15 2.59 12.23 -10.83
CA GLU A 15 1.83 11.24 -10.08
C GLU A 15 2.32 11.13 -8.63
N ARG A 16 3.63 11.22 -8.40
CA ARG A 16 4.20 11.26 -7.04
C ARG A 16 3.54 12.31 -6.16
N ARG A 17 3.27 13.50 -6.71
CA ARG A 17 2.66 14.60 -5.95
C ARG A 17 1.21 14.26 -5.57
N VAL A 18 0.48 13.60 -6.46
CA VAL A 18 -0.89 13.13 -6.19
C VAL A 18 -0.86 12.05 -5.13
N ILE A 19 0.01 11.04 -5.27
CA ILE A 19 0.18 9.97 -4.27
C ILE A 19 0.49 10.57 -2.90
N GLN A 20 1.44 11.50 -2.79
CA GLN A 20 1.79 12.12 -1.50
C GLN A 20 0.61 12.86 -0.83
N GLN A 21 -0.38 13.33 -1.59
CA GLN A 21 -1.57 14.00 -1.04
C GLN A 21 -2.59 13.01 -0.47
N HIS A 22 -2.68 11.81 -1.03
CA HIS A 22 -3.71 10.82 -0.68
C HIS A 22 -3.16 9.66 0.16
N LEU A 23 -1.85 9.41 0.12
CA LEU A 23 -1.20 8.23 0.70
C LEU A 23 -1.57 7.97 2.16
N ALA A 24 -1.57 9.00 3.00
CA ALA A 24 -1.91 8.84 4.41
C ALA A 24 -3.37 8.41 4.60
N GLN A 25 -4.29 8.94 3.79
CA GLN A 25 -5.70 8.56 3.84
C GLN A 25 -5.91 7.16 3.28
N ASP A 26 -5.24 6.81 2.17
CA ASP A 26 -5.33 5.48 1.56
C ASP A 26 -4.84 4.41 2.53
N ILE A 27 -3.70 4.61 3.19
CA ILE A 27 -3.19 3.71 4.25
C ILE A 27 -4.22 3.58 5.38
N GLN A 28 -4.83 4.68 5.82
CA GLN A 28 -5.84 4.64 6.89
C GLN A 28 -7.09 3.87 6.45
N ASN A 29 -7.55 4.07 5.22
CA ASN A 29 -8.69 3.35 4.66
C ASN A 29 -8.40 1.86 4.62
N THR A 30 -7.24 1.45 4.12
CA THR A 30 -6.86 0.03 4.05
C THR A 30 -6.69 -0.60 5.42
N ARG A 31 -6.21 0.14 6.42
CA ARG A 31 -6.19 -0.35 7.81
C ARG A 31 -7.58 -0.61 8.39
N GLN A 32 -8.62 0.06 7.88
CA GLN A 32 -10.00 -0.13 8.32
C GLN A 32 -10.70 -1.28 7.57
N GLU A 33 -10.09 -1.82 6.51
CA GLU A 33 -10.67 -2.92 5.76
C GLU A 33 -10.74 -4.20 6.59
N ALA A 34 -11.83 -4.94 6.41
CA ALA A 34 -12.10 -6.14 7.18
C ALA A 34 -11.07 -7.24 6.87
N GLY A 35 -10.17 -7.49 7.84
CA GLY A 35 -9.14 -8.51 7.71
C GLY A 35 -7.78 -7.98 7.26
N CYS A 36 -7.62 -6.68 7.09
CA CYS A 36 -6.30 -6.05 7.05
C CYS A 36 -5.61 -6.24 8.41
N LEU A 37 -4.41 -6.80 8.39
CA LEU A 37 -3.57 -7.00 9.58
C LEU A 37 -2.45 -5.97 9.63
N ALA A 38 -1.87 -5.63 8.48
CA ALA A 38 -0.86 -4.59 8.34
C ALA A 38 -0.83 -4.05 6.90
N VAL A 39 -0.61 -2.74 6.78
CA VAL A 39 -0.29 -2.10 5.52
C VAL A 39 0.71 -0.98 5.76
N GLU A 40 1.75 -0.98 4.94
CA GLU A 40 2.84 -0.01 4.95
C GLU A 40 3.19 0.36 3.52
N VAL A 41 3.24 1.66 3.27
CA VAL A 41 3.74 2.20 2.01
C VAL A 41 4.81 3.22 2.32
N ASN A 42 6.03 2.95 1.88
CA ASN A 42 7.21 3.77 2.17
C ASN A 42 7.78 4.34 0.88
N GLN A 43 8.08 5.64 0.87
CA GLN A 43 8.77 6.28 -0.23
C GLN A 43 10.27 5.94 -0.16
N SER A 44 10.86 5.52 -1.29
CA SER A 44 12.29 5.21 -1.35
C SER A 44 13.14 6.46 -1.12
N ALA A 45 14.20 6.31 -0.34
CA ALA A 45 15.21 7.36 -0.13
C ALA A 45 16.14 7.53 -1.34
N GLU A 46 16.29 6.49 -2.17
CA GLU A 46 17.20 6.49 -3.34
C GLU A 46 16.51 7.03 -4.60
N ASP A 47 15.23 6.72 -4.79
CA ASP A 47 14.42 7.23 -5.89
C ASP A 47 13.06 7.69 -5.34
N VAL A 48 12.88 9.00 -5.21
CA VAL A 48 11.63 9.60 -4.69
C VAL A 48 10.41 9.26 -5.54
N CYS A 49 10.59 8.77 -6.76
CA CYS A 49 9.51 8.30 -7.64
C CYS A 49 9.17 6.82 -7.43
N VAL A 50 9.81 6.15 -6.48
CA VAL A 50 9.55 4.75 -6.10
C VAL A 50 8.95 4.67 -4.70
N PHE A 51 7.91 3.85 -4.56
CA PHE A 51 7.28 3.49 -3.30
C PHE A 51 7.33 1.98 -3.12
N THR A 52 7.64 1.49 -1.93
CA THR A 52 7.52 0.07 -1.57
C THR A 52 6.21 -0.15 -0.82
N VAL A 53 5.51 -1.22 -1.17
CA VAL A 53 4.22 -1.60 -0.57
C VAL A 53 4.40 -2.93 0.15
N PHE A 54 3.95 -2.99 1.39
CA PHE A 54 3.82 -4.20 2.18
C PHE A 54 2.38 -4.30 2.69
N GLU A 55 1.77 -5.45 2.50
CA GLU A 55 0.38 -5.73 2.85
C GLU A 55 0.28 -7.12 3.49
N CYS A 56 -0.51 -7.21 4.56
CA CYS A 56 -0.79 -8.46 5.23
C CYS A 56 -2.28 -8.53 5.56
N PHE A 57 -2.94 -9.59 5.10
CA PHE A 57 -4.36 -9.84 5.30
C PHE A 57 -4.58 -11.21 5.95
N LYS A 58 -5.66 -11.34 6.72
CA LYS A 58 -5.96 -12.56 7.51
C LYS A 58 -6.16 -13.82 6.65
N ASP A 59 -6.65 -13.65 5.42
CA ASP A 59 -6.95 -14.72 4.47
C ASP A 59 -7.06 -14.18 3.04
N GLN A 60 -7.13 -15.11 2.08
CA GLN A 60 -7.22 -14.82 0.66
C GLN A 60 -8.48 -14.03 0.30
N ALA A 61 -9.62 -14.31 0.92
CA ALA A 61 -10.86 -13.61 0.63
C ALA A 61 -10.80 -12.12 1.04
N ALA A 62 -10.17 -11.82 2.19
CA ALA A 62 -9.92 -10.44 2.61
C ALA A 62 -8.96 -9.72 1.65
N PHE A 63 -7.89 -10.39 1.21
CA PHE A 63 -6.95 -9.83 0.24
C PHE A 63 -7.60 -9.57 -1.14
N GLU A 64 -8.45 -10.49 -1.62
CA GLU A 64 -9.17 -10.33 -2.88
C GLU A 64 -10.21 -9.20 -2.84
N SER A 65 -10.83 -8.96 -1.68
CA SER A 65 -11.73 -7.82 -1.51
C SER A 65 -11.02 -6.46 -1.50
N HIS A 66 -9.71 -6.46 -1.22
CA HIS A 66 -8.88 -5.26 -1.18
C HIS A 66 -8.37 -4.83 -2.57
N GLN A 67 -8.11 -5.78 -3.48
CA GLN A 67 -7.61 -5.53 -4.85
C GLN A 67 -8.58 -4.71 -5.71
#